data_AF-A0A2R4QPY9-F1
#
_entry.id   AF-A0A2R4QPY9-F1
#
_cell.length_a   1.000
_cell.length_b   1.000
_cell.length_c   1.000
_cell.angle_alpha   90.00
_cell.angle_beta   90.00
_cell.angle_gamma   90.00
#
_symmetry.space_group_name_H-M   'P 1'
#
loop_
_entity.id
_entity.type
_entity.pdbx_description
1 polymer ?
#
loop_
_entity_poly.entity_id
_entity_poly.type
_entity_poly.pdbx_seq_one_letter_code
_entity_poly.pdbx_strand_id
1 'polypeptide(L)'
;MNHAFFIVKVVKNPVHLMSKDYETVEIKVEFPVSRQKNSKNEIILLLWGDHRTDFLKYYKVQDYLLIEGIITLTSTNNNNQVKITVKRLYPFLLL
;
A
#
# COMPACT_ATOMS: atom_id res chain seq x y z
N MET A 1 10.91 17.46 0.99
CA MET A 1 10.15 16.67 2.00
C MET A 1 9.51 15.50 1.26
N ASN A 2 9.80 14.25 1.62
CA ASN A 2 9.23 13.06 0.97
C ASN A 2 7.93 12.68 1.69
N HIS A 3 6.80 13.12 1.15
CA HIS A 3 5.47 12.94 1.72
C HIS A 3 4.45 13.01 0.59
N ALA A 4 3.48 12.12 0.60
CA ALA A 4 2.51 12.04 -0.48
C ALA A 4 1.16 11.50 0.00
N PHE A 5 0.10 11.90 -0.71
CA PHE A 5 -1.26 11.46 -0.52
C PHE A 5 -1.80 10.79 -1.78
N PHE A 6 -2.50 9.68 -1.61
CA PHE A 6 -2.91 8.81 -2.70
C PHE A 6 -4.27 8.19 -2.43
N ILE A 7 -5.13 8.13 -3.46
CA ILE A 7 -6.29 7.24 -3.46
C ILE A 7 -5.90 5.97 -4.20
N VAL A 8 -6.09 4.82 -3.56
CA VAL A 8 -5.74 3.52 -4.11
C VAL A 8 -6.85 2.51 -3.90
N LYS A 9 -6.87 1.46 -4.72
CA LYS A 9 -7.74 0.30 -4.56
C LYS A 9 -6.95 -0.90 -4.03
N VAL A 10 -7.46 -1.59 -3.02
CA VAL A 10 -6.88 -2.85 -2.54
C VAL A 10 -7.14 -3.96 -3.58
N VAL A 11 -6.10 -4.58 -4.10
CA VAL A 11 -6.24 -5.58 -5.19
C VAL A 11 -5.89 -7.01 -4.77
N LYS A 12 -5.18 -7.19 -3.65
CA LYS A 12 -4.87 -8.50 -3.09
C LYS A 12 -5.00 -8.52 -1.58
N ASN A 13 -5.19 -9.72 -1.04
CA ASN A 13 -5.16 -9.94 0.40
C ASN A 13 -3.79 -9.52 0.97
N PRO A 14 -3.77 -8.99 2.21
CA PRO A 14 -2.53 -8.59 2.85
C PRO A 14 -1.59 -9.78 3.10
N VAL A 15 -0.29 -9.55 2.96
CA VAL A 15 0.76 -10.54 3.24
C VAL A 15 1.49 -10.15 4.51
N HIS A 16 1.50 -11.04 5.50
CA HIS A 16 2.23 -10.83 6.75
C HIS A 16 3.72 -11.10 6.53
N LEU A 17 4.54 -10.13 6.89
CA LEU A 17 5.99 -10.26 6.96
C LEU A 17 6.40 -10.27 8.43
N MET A 18 6.90 -11.42 8.87
CA MET A 18 7.42 -11.63 10.22
C MET A 18 8.95 -11.64 10.17
N SER A 19 9.57 -10.66 10.83
CA SER A 19 11.00 -10.66 11.12
C SER A 19 11.20 -10.79 12.63
N LYS A 20 12.40 -11.19 13.08
CA LYS A 20 12.72 -11.40 14.50
C LYS A 20 12.37 -10.19 15.38
N ASP A 21 12.50 -8.98 14.84
CA ASP A 21 12.39 -7.73 15.60
C ASP A 21 11.13 -6.92 15.25
N TYR A 22 10.39 -7.29 14.21
CA TYR A 22 9.22 -6.53 13.76
C TYR A 22 8.24 -7.35 12.93
N GLU A 23 6.96 -6.96 13.04
CA GLU A 23 5.86 -7.47 12.24
C GLU A 23 5.31 -6.37 11.33
N THR A 24 5.24 -6.66 10.04
CA THR A 24 4.77 -5.73 9.00
C THR A 24 3.76 -6.44 8.13
N VAL A 25 2.87 -5.68 7.50
CA VAL A 25 1.98 -6.21 6.47
C VAL A 25 2.23 -5.48 5.15
N GLU A 26 2.42 -6.27 4.10
CA GLU A 26 2.47 -5.80 2.72
C GLU A 26 1.09 -5.89 2.08
N ILE A 27 0.67 -4.79 1.45
CA ILE A 27 -0.63 -4.71 0.79
C ILE A 27 -0.40 -4.26 -0.64
N LYS A 28 -0.87 -5.09 -1.57
CA LYS A 28 -0.82 -4.74 -2.98
C LYS A 28 -2.03 -3.89 -3.32
N VAL A 29 -1.76 -2.70 -3.83
CA VAL A 29 -2.79 -1.74 -4.23
C VAL A 29 -2.52 -1.18 -5.61
N GLU A 30 -3.55 -0.64 -6.23
CA GLU A 30 -3.47 -0.01 -7.54
C GLU A 30 -3.95 1.44 -7.50
N PHE A 31 -3.25 2.29 -8.25
CA PHE A 31 -3.76 3.61 -8.61
C PHE A 31 -4.84 3.53 -9.69
N PRO A 32 -5.75 4.53 -9.73
CA PRO A 32 -6.62 4.73 -10.89
C PRO A 32 -5.79 4.71 -12.17
N VAL A 33 -6.20 3.86 -13.12
CA VAL A 33 -5.43 3.56 -14.32
C VAL A 33 -5.16 4.84 -15.11
N SER A 34 -3.89 5.12 -15.39
CA SER A 34 -3.50 6.17 -16.33
C SER A 34 -3.96 5.80 -17.74
N ARG A 35 -4.33 6.77 -18.58
CA ARG A 35 -4.81 6.53 -19.96
C ARG A 35 -3.76 5.86 -20.88
N GLN A 36 -2.56 5.53 -20.40
CA GLN A 36 -1.50 4.90 -21.17
C GLN A 36 -1.56 3.37 -21.05
N LYS A 37 -1.60 2.70 -22.21
CA LYS A 37 -1.79 1.24 -22.34
C LYS A 37 -0.79 0.33 -21.62
N ASN A 38 0.36 0.85 -21.16
CA ASN A 38 1.46 0.05 -20.60
C ASN A 38 1.98 0.57 -19.24
N SER A 39 1.25 1.45 -18.54
CA SER A 39 1.71 1.93 -17.24
C SER A 39 1.44 0.89 -16.15
N LYS A 40 2.47 0.49 -15.39
CA LYS A 40 2.29 -0.24 -14.13
C LYS A 40 1.69 0.72 -13.09
N ASN A 41 0.50 0.42 -12.61
CA ASN A 41 -0.22 1.18 -11.58
C ASN A 41 -0.20 0.48 -10.21
N GLU A 42 0.35 -0.73 -10.14
CA GLU A 42 0.49 -1.50 -8.90
C GLU A 42 1.66 -1.00 -8.05
N ILE A 43 1.38 -0.80 -6.76
CA ILE A 43 2.37 -0.42 -5.75
C ILE A 43 2.16 -1.26 -4.49
N ILE A 44 3.17 -1.27 -3.61
CA ILE A 44 3.09 -1.94 -2.30
C ILE A 44 2.96 -0.90 -1.20
N LEU A 45 2.03 -1.12 -0.29
CA LEU A 45 1.96 -0.42 0.98
C LEU A 45 2.62 -1.27 2.06
N LEU A 46 3.39 -0.61 2.93
CA LEU A 46 3.97 -1.18 4.14
C LEU A 46 3.27 -0.59 5.36
N LEU A 47 2.57 -1.44 6.11
CA LEU A 47 1.86 -1.05 7.32
C LEU A 47 2.55 -1.64 8.55
N TRP A 48 2.68 -0.79 9.56
CA TRP A 48 3.36 -1.06 10.83
C TRP A 48 2.42 -0.72 11.99
N GLY A 49 2.66 -1.33 13.15
CA GLY A 49 1.98 -0.98 14.40
C GLY A 49 0.46 -1.03 14.30
N ASP A 50 -0.22 -0.01 14.83
CA ASP A 50 -1.69 0.03 14.95
C ASP A 50 -2.41 0.04 13.59
N HIS A 51 -1.84 0.73 12.59
CA HIS A 51 -2.43 0.77 11.24
C HIS A 51 -2.55 -0.60 10.60
N ARG A 52 -1.65 -1.53 10.94
CA ARG A 52 -1.72 -2.93 10.50
C ARG A 52 -2.95 -3.62 11.07
N THR A 53 -3.16 -3.49 12.38
CA THR A 53 -4.29 -4.13 13.07
C THR A 53 -5.62 -3.58 12.57
N ASP A 54 -5.70 -2.26 12.41
CA ASP A 54 -6.89 -1.60 11.84
C ASP A 54 -7.13 -2.04 10.40
N PHE A 55 -6.07 -2.16 9.59
CA PHE A 55 -6.20 -2.63 8.21
C PHE A 55 -6.89 -4.00 8.16
N LEU A 56 -6.33 -4.95 8.90
CA LEU A 56 -6.77 -6.35 8.90
C LEU A 56 -8.20 -6.51 9.44
N LYS A 57 -8.65 -5.59 10.29
CA LYS A 57 -9.97 -5.64 10.90
C LYS A 57 -11.06 -5.06 10.01
N TYR A 58 -10.78 -3.95 9.32
CA TYR A 58 -11.83 -3.13 8.70
C TYR A 58 -11.82 -3.13 7.18
N TYR A 59 -10.71 -3.51 6.54
CA TYR A 59 -10.55 -3.33 5.10
C TYR A 59 -10.36 -4.65 4.38
N LYS A 60 -10.91 -4.75 3.18
CA LYS A 60 -10.88 -5.94 2.33
C LYS A 60 -10.46 -5.59 0.90
N VAL A 61 -10.24 -6.64 0.10
CA VAL A 61 -9.98 -6.49 -1.33
C VAL A 61 -11.17 -5.76 -1.99
N GLN A 62 -10.85 -4.89 -2.95
CA GLN A 62 -11.74 -3.97 -3.65
C GLN A 62 -12.09 -2.68 -2.92
N ASP A 63 -11.77 -2.54 -1.64
CA ASP A 63 -11.94 -1.26 -0.94
C ASP A 63 -11.00 -0.20 -1.51
N TYR A 64 -11.46 1.05 -1.44
CA TYR A 64 -10.68 2.22 -1.81
C TYR A 64 -10.30 3.00 -0.57
N LEU A 65 -9.04 3.41 -0.54
CA LEU A 65 -8.40 4.01 0.64
C LEU A 65 -7.70 5.30 0.24
N LEU A 66 -7.82 6.32 1.09
CA LEU A 66 -6.94 7.49 1.04
C LEU A 66 -5.76 7.23 1.98
N ILE A 67 -4.55 7.37 1.45
CA ILE A 67 -3.32 7.04 2.15
C ILE A 67 -2.43 8.27 2.23
N GLU A 68 -1.86 8.47 3.40
CA GLU A 68 -0.77 9.40 3.64
C GLU A 68 0.50 8.60 3.93
N GLY A 69 1.61 8.90 3.25
CA GLY A 69 2.83 8.13 3.44
C GLY A 69 4.10 8.73 2.86
N ILE A 70 5.16 7.95 2.94
CA ILE A 70 6.48 8.24 2.38
C ILE A 70 6.74 7.25 1.24
N ILE A 71 7.16 7.76 0.08
CA ILE A 71 7.49 6.93 -1.08
C ILE A 71 8.91 6.41 -0.93
N THR A 72 9.11 5.11 -1.12
CA THR A 72 10.43 4.48 -1.11
C THR A 72 10.59 3.65 -2.37
N LEU A 73 11.71 3.81 -3.05
CA LEU A 73 12.05 3.00 -4.21
C LEU A 73 13.01 1.89 -3.77
N THR A 74 12.59 0.64 -3.92
CA THR A 74 13.47 -0.52 -3.68
C THR A 74 13.88 -1.09 -5.03
N SER A 75 15.19 -1.15 -5.28
CA SER A 75 15.75 -1.86 -6.43
C SER A 75 16.21 -3.24 -5.98
N THR A 76 15.54 -4.28 -6.47
CA THR A 76 16.01 -5.66 -6.31
C THR A 76 16.08 -6.27 -7.71
N ASN A 77 17.29 -6.66 -8.14
CA ASN A 77 17.53 -7.43 -9.36
C ASN A 77 16.77 -6.92 -10.61
N ASN A 78 17.05 -5.68 -11.03
CA ASN A 78 16.52 -5.02 -12.23
C ASN A 78 15.01 -4.67 -12.25
N ASN A 79 14.28 -4.93 -11.17
CA ASN A 79 12.90 -4.45 -11.01
C ASN A 79 12.84 -3.39 -9.91
N ASN A 80 12.68 -2.13 -10.34
CA ASN A 80 12.34 -1.04 -9.42
C ASN A 80 10.90 -1.23 -8.96
N GLN A 81 10.72 -1.46 -7.66
CA GLN A 81 9.40 -1.53 -7.04
C GLN A 81 9.18 -0.29 -6.17
N VAL A 82 8.04 0.36 -6.38
CA VAL A 82 7.62 1.48 -5.54
C VAL A 82 6.89 0.92 -4.33
N LYS A 83 7.43 1.23 -3.14
CA LYS A 83 6.80 0.96 -1.86
C LYS A 83 6.37 2.28 -1.21
N ILE A 84 5.31 2.23 -0.42
CA ILE A 84 4.86 3.37 0.38
C ILE A 84 4.82 2.93 1.84
N THR A 85 5.59 3.61 2.69
CA THR A 85 5.44 3.45 4.13
C THR A 85 4.25 4.30 4.58
N VAL A 86 3.21 3.63 5.07
CA VAL A 86 1.96 4.28 5.44
C VAL A 86 2.12 4.98 6.78
N LYS A 87 1.77 6.27 6.83
CA LYS A 87 1.68 7.07 8.05
C LYS A 87 0.26 7.18 8.58
N ARG A 88 -0.72 7.28 7.66
CA ARG A 88 -2.15 7.31 8.00
C ARG A 88 -2.95 6.69 6.86
N LEU A 89 -4.08 6.09 7.22
CA LEU A 89 -4.97 5.43 6.30
C LEU A 89 -6.40 5.83 6.65
N TYR A 90 -7.17 6.22 5.63
CA TYR A 90 -8.53 6.68 5.79
C TYR A 90 -9.45 5.87 4.87
N PRO A 91 -10.63 5.45 5.37
CA PRO A 91 -11.63 4.85 4.51
C PRO A 91 -12.08 5.89 3.47
N PHE A 92 -12.13 5.48 2.20
CA PHE A 92 -12.64 6.34 1.12
C PHE A 92 -13.93 5.77 0.52
N LEU A 93 -13.89 4.53 0.01
CA LEU A 93 -15.08 3.78 -0.41
C LEU A 93 -14.91 2.33 0.04
N LEU A 94 -15.66 1.94 1.08
CA LEU A 94 -15.68 0.58 1.59
C LEU A 94 -16.86 -0.15 0.95
N LEU A 95 -16.60 -1.28 0.30
CA LEU A 95 -17.62 -2.10 -0.37
C LEU A 95 -18.06 -3.26 0.53
#